data_AF-A0A1H0P950-F1
#
_entry.id   AF-A0A1H0P950-F1
#
_cell.length_a   1.000
_cell.length_b   1.000
_cell.length_c   1.000
_cell.angle_alpha   90.00
_cell.angle_beta   90.00
_cell.angle_gamma   90.00
#
_symmetry.space_group_name_H-M   'P 1'
#
loop_
_entity.id
_entity.type
_entity.pdbx_description
1 polymer ?
#
loop_
_entity_poly.entity_id
_entity_poly.type
_entity_poly.pdbx_seq_one_letter_code
_entity_poly.pdbx_strand_id
1 'polypeptide(L)'
;MSVLARKRSLSELEFYKNAIILRRNMTFLLLRDLGVKSTVRNMRVNTKKMEAEDAAVFTDLLERYRLKIAGDYPEWLIDKLRSSIWDILRDLMINITKAYTIWATCKTEAEERRIAQDRAIAACENLLKELELAVEVLPVDAEKYMNYVGLIEREIALLKGWRKADNKHNKNLK
;
A
#
# COMPACT_ATOMS: atom_id res chain seq x y z
N MET A 1 6.99 -32.95 -14.72
CA MET A 1 8.33 -32.36 -14.95
C MET A 1 8.31 -30.90 -14.50
N SER A 2 8.88 -30.60 -13.34
CA SER A 2 8.98 -29.22 -12.80
C SER A 2 10.20 -28.53 -13.40
N VAL A 3 10.01 -27.41 -14.12
CA VAL A 3 11.12 -26.62 -14.66
C VAL A 3 11.91 -26.02 -13.48
N LEU A 4 13.24 -26.17 -13.50
CA LEU A 4 14.17 -25.60 -12.53
C LEU A 4 13.90 -24.09 -12.37
N ALA A 5 13.86 -23.57 -11.13
CA ALA A 5 13.49 -22.17 -10.85
C ALA A 5 14.23 -21.14 -11.73
N ARG A 6 15.53 -21.34 -11.99
CA ARG A 6 16.37 -20.49 -12.85
C ARG A 6 16.01 -20.50 -14.35
N LYS A 7 15.25 -21.51 -14.80
CA LYS A 7 14.84 -21.71 -16.20
C LYS A 7 13.35 -21.40 -16.42
N ARG A 8 12.64 -20.93 -15.39
CA ARG A 8 11.23 -20.51 -15.54
C ARG A 8 11.20 -19.12 -16.17
N SER A 9 10.55 -18.99 -17.32
CA SER A 9 10.22 -17.68 -17.88
C SER A 9 9.15 -17.03 -17.01
N LEU A 10 9.34 -15.77 -16.62
CA LEU A 10 8.29 -14.95 -15.99
C LEU A 10 7.06 -14.95 -16.90
N SER A 11 5.87 -15.03 -16.30
CA SER A 11 4.62 -14.96 -17.08
C SER A 11 4.50 -13.57 -17.69
N GLU A 12 4.04 -13.47 -18.95
CA GLU A 12 3.91 -12.18 -19.66
C GLU A 12 3.04 -11.16 -18.91
N LEU A 13 2.14 -11.63 -18.04
CA LEU A 13 1.24 -10.82 -17.19
C LEU A 13 1.54 -10.96 -15.69
N GLU A 14 2.79 -11.23 -15.33
CA GLU A 14 3.16 -11.38 -13.92
C GLU A 14 3.03 -10.09 -13.12
N PHE A 15 3.29 -8.93 -13.73
CA PHE A 15 3.04 -7.61 -13.13
C PHE A 15 1.57 -7.47 -12.71
N TYR A 16 0.62 -7.87 -13.55
CA TYR A 16 -0.81 -7.85 -13.21
C TYR A 16 -1.14 -8.70 -11.99
N LYS A 17 -0.63 -9.93 -11.95
CA LYS A 17 -0.89 -10.85 -10.84
C LYS A 17 -0.31 -10.30 -9.53
N ASN A 18 0.91 -9.77 -9.59
CA ASN A 18 1.57 -9.21 -8.42
C ASN A 18 0.88 -7.91 -7.95
N ALA A 19 0.47 -7.01 -8.86
CA ALA A 19 -0.31 -5.81 -8.55
C ALA A 19 -1.65 -6.14 -7.86
N ILE A 20 -2.37 -7.18 -8.30
CA ILE A 20 -3.62 -7.63 -7.66
C ILE A 20 -3.35 -8.14 -6.24
N ILE A 21 -2.30 -8.95 -6.07
CA ILE A 21 -1.90 -9.48 -4.75
C ILE A 21 -1.49 -8.33 -3.83
N LEU A 22 -0.66 -7.41 -4.31
CA LEU A 22 -0.23 -6.21 -3.60
C LEU A 22 -1.43 -5.40 -3.14
N ARG A 23 -2.35 -5.06 -4.05
CA ARG A 23 -3.57 -4.31 -3.72
C ARG A 23 -4.40 -5.02 -2.65
N ARG A 24 -4.64 -6.33 -2.80
CA ARG A 24 -5.40 -7.11 -1.82
C ARG A 24 -4.74 -7.09 -0.43
N ASN A 25 -3.44 -7.36 -0.38
CA ASN A 25 -2.70 -7.40 0.88
C ASN A 25 -2.69 -6.03 1.55
N MET A 26 -2.51 -4.97 0.75
CA MET A 26 -2.54 -3.60 1.25
C MET A 26 -3.93 -3.20 1.76
N THR A 27 -5.01 -3.57 1.06
CA THR A 27 -6.38 -3.39 1.58
C THR A 27 -6.56 -4.05 2.94
N PHE A 28 -6.00 -5.25 3.18
CA PHE A 28 -6.06 -5.87 4.51
C PHE A 28 -5.24 -5.12 5.57
N LEU A 29 -4.14 -4.47 5.19
CA LEU A 29 -3.40 -3.59 6.09
C LEU A 29 -4.24 -2.36 6.46
N LEU A 30 -4.90 -1.73 5.48
CA LEU A 30 -5.78 -0.57 5.67
C LEU A 30 -6.97 -0.90 6.57
N LEU A 31 -7.58 -2.08 6.42
CA LEU A 31 -8.69 -2.56 7.26
C LEU A 31 -8.29 -2.75 8.73
N ARG A 32 -7.00 -2.93 9.00
CA ARG A 32 -6.43 -3.09 10.35
C ARG A 32 -5.82 -1.79 10.87
N ASP A 33 -6.24 -0.65 10.33
CA ASP A 33 -5.74 0.68 10.68
C ASP A 33 -4.21 0.72 10.63
N LEU A 34 -3.65 0.22 9.53
CA LEU A 34 -2.21 0.13 9.28
C LEU A 34 -1.44 -0.74 10.27
N GLY A 35 -2.12 -1.59 11.05
CA GLY A 35 -1.51 -2.44 12.05
C GLY A 35 -1.33 -1.76 13.41
N VAL A 36 -1.92 -0.57 13.61
CA VAL A 36 -2.07 0.04 14.93
C VAL A 36 -2.87 -0.93 15.80
N LYS A 37 -2.25 -1.44 16.87
CA LYS A 37 -2.96 -2.33 17.81
C LYS A 37 -4.12 -1.55 18.40
N SER A 38 -5.32 -2.13 18.35
CA SER A 38 -6.53 -1.54 18.93
C SER A 38 -6.45 -1.47 20.46
N THR A 39 -5.73 -0.49 20.98
CA THR A 39 -6.06 0.19 22.24
C THR A 39 -7.01 1.38 21.99
N VAL A 40 -7.38 1.63 20.73
CA VAL A 40 -7.85 2.96 20.28
C VAL A 40 -9.37 3.08 20.10
N ARG A 41 -10.16 1.99 20.12
CA ARG A 41 -11.63 2.12 20.09
C ARG A 41 -12.29 2.21 21.47
N ASN A 42 -11.59 1.74 22.49
CA ASN A 42 -11.88 1.94 23.91
C ASN A 42 -10.52 1.88 24.59
N MET A 43 -9.85 3.02 24.71
CA MET A 43 -8.63 3.09 25.51
C MET A 43 -9.04 2.72 26.94
N ARG A 44 -8.74 1.48 27.35
CA ARG A 44 -8.65 1.20 28.77
C ARG A 44 -7.58 2.14 29.26
N VAL A 45 -8.01 3.15 30.01
CA VAL A 45 -7.15 4.06 30.75
C VAL A 45 -6.06 3.22 31.38
N ASN A 46 -4.80 3.56 31.12
CA ASN A 46 -3.70 2.88 31.78
C ASN A 46 -3.65 3.37 33.24
N THR A 47 -4.54 2.84 34.08
CA THR A 47 -4.67 3.16 35.51
C THR A 47 -3.50 2.63 36.33
N LYS A 48 -2.51 1.96 35.73
CA LYS A 48 -1.34 1.41 36.43
C LYS A 48 -0.48 2.45 37.14
N LYS A 49 -0.62 3.73 36.79
CA LYS A 49 0.06 4.87 37.46
C LYS A 49 -0.88 5.69 38.34
N MET A 50 -2.16 5.32 38.42
CA MET A 50 -3.17 5.99 39.25
C MET A 50 -3.33 5.21 40.55
N GLU A 51 -3.56 5.93 41.64
CA GLU A 51 -4.06 5.30 42.87
C GLU A 51 -5.42 4.64 42.57
N ALA A 52 -5.71 3.55 43.30
CA ALA A 52 -6.89 2.71 43.01
C ALA A 52 -8.21 3.50 43.09
N GLU A 53 -8.29 4.50 43.96
CA GLU A 53 -9.45 5.38 44.13
C GLU A 53 -9.62 6.33 42.94
N ASP A 54 -8.55 6.97 42.48
CA ASP A 54 -8.57 7.87 41.32
C ASP A 54 -8.95 7.13 40.03
N ALA A 55 -8.48 5.90 39.87
CA ALA A 55 -8.82 5.04 38.75
C ALA A 55 -10.33 4.72 38.69
N ALA A 56 -10.95 4.47 39.85
CA ALA A 56 -12.38 4.16 39.95
C ALA A 56 -13.24 5.39 39.63
N VAL A 57 -12.89 6.56 40.20
CA VAL A 57 -13.57 7.84 39.92
C VAL A 57 -13.45 8.22 38.45
N PHE A 58 -12.27 8.04 37.88
CA PHE A 58 -12.04 8.34 36.46
C PHE A 58 -12.87 7.44 35.54
N THR A 59 -12.99 6.14 35.87
CA THR A 59 -13.82 5.20 35.10
C THR A 59 -15.31 5.54 35.19
N ASP A 60 -15.81 5.90 36.39
CA ASP A 60 -17.20 6.35 36.60
C ASP A 60 -17.53 7.61 35.78
N LEU A 61 -16.61 8.60 35.76
CA LEU A 61 -16.78 9.82 34.98
C LEU A 61 -16.85 9.55 33.47
N LEU A 62 -16.02 8.64 32.97
CA LEU A 62 -16.03 8.25 31.55
C LEU A 62 -17.36 7.62 31.16
N GLU A 63 -17.91 6.72 31.99
CA GLU A 63 -19.20 6.07 31.75
C GLU A 63 -20.38 7.04 31.88
N ARG A 64 -20.41 7.83 32.96
CA ARG A 64 -21.48 8.77 33.28
C ARG A 64 -21.65 9.86 32.21
N TYR A 65 -20.54 10.38 31.69
CA TYR A 65 -20.54 11.44 30.68
C TYR A 65 -20.30 10.93 29.26
N ARG A 66 -20.19 9.60 29.07
CA ARG A 66 -19.91 8.95 27.78
C ARG A 66 -18.69 9.55 27.07
N LEU A 67 -17.67 9.92 27.85
CA LEU A 67 -16.46 10.55 27.35
C LEU A 67 -15.59 9.51 26.63
N LYS A 68 -15.15 9.83 25.41
CA LYS A 68 -14.15 9.04 24.69
C LYS A 68 -12.79 9.67 24.92
N ILE A 69 -11.83 8.87 25.38
CA ILE A 69 -10.45 9.32 25.52
C ILE A 69 -9.82 9.27 24.13
N ALA A 70 -9.24 10.40 23.70
CA ALA A 70 -8.46 10.45 22.48
C ALA A 70 -7.31 9.43 22.60
N GLY A 71 -7.20 8.51 21.65
CA GLY A 71 -6.04 7.64 21.58
C GLY A 71 -4.76 8.44 21.42
N ASP A 72 -3.61 7.78 21.60
CA ASP A 72 -2.28 8.41 21.48
C ASP A 72 -2.06 9.11 20.13
N TYR A 73 -2.88 8.81 19.11
CA TYR A 73 -2.82 9.38 17.77
C TYR A 73 -4.19 9.89 17.32
N PRO A 74 -4.24 11.04 16.62
CA PRO A 74 -5.48 11.55 16.07
C PRO A 74 -6.06 10.61 15.01
N GLU A 75 -7.35 10.27 15.11
CA GLU A 75 -8.06 9.41 14.15
C GLU A 75 -7.94 9.94 12.70
N TRP A 76 -7.98 11.27 12.53
CA TRP A 76 -7.85 11.91 11.24
C TRP A 76 -6.53 11.58 10.52
N LEU A 77 -5.44 11.33 11.25
CA LEU A 77 -4.13 11.01 10.66
C LEU A 77 -4.17 9.63 10.01
N ILE A 78 -4.71 8.64 10.73
CA ILE A 78 -4.90 7.28 10.22
C ILE A 78 -5.83 7.32 9.01
N ASP A 79 -6.91 8.09 9.06
CA ASP A 79 -7.82 8.26 7.92
C ASP A 79 -7.11 8.83 6.69
N LYS A 80 -6.29 9.87 6.87
CA LYS A 80 -5.54 10.49 5.77
C LYS A 80 -4.52 9.55 5.14
N LEU A 81 -3.73 8.84 5.94
CA LEU A 81 -2.80 7.83 5.44
C LEU A 81 -3.54 6.70 4.71
N ARG A 82 -4.68 6.24 5.25
CA ARG A 82 -5.49 5.21 4.58
C ARG A 82 -6.03 5.68 3.24
N SER A 83 -6.54 6.90 3.16
CA SER A 83 -7.02 7.50 1.91
C SER A 83 -5.88 7.65 0.90
N SER A 84 -4.72 8.18 1.31
CA SER A 84 -3.57 8.35 0.42
C SER A 84 -3.13 7.03 -0.20
N ILE A 85 -2.92 6.00 0.65
CA ILE A 85 -2.54 4.66 0.19
C ILE A 85 -3.62 4.06 -0.72
N TRP A 86 -4.91 4.22 -0.39
CA TRP A 86 -6.01 3.73 -1.21
C TRP A 86 -6.03 4.34 -2.61
N ASP A 87 -5.85 5.66 -2.70
CA ASP A 87 -5.84 6.38 -3.96
C ASP A 87 -4.62 6.00 -4.82
N ILE A 88 -3.44 5.85 -4.21
CA ILE A 88 -2.23 5.38 -4.90
C ILE A 88 -2.41 3.96 -5.46
N LEU A 89 -3.00 3.04 -4.68
CA LEU A 89 -3.30 1.68 -5.16
C LEU A 89 -4.29 1.68 -6.32
N ARG A 90 -5.28 2.59 -6.30
CA ARG A 90 -6.23 2.78 -7.39
C ARG A 90 -5.51 3.28 -8.63
N ASP A 91 -4.64 4.28 -8.49
CA ASP A 91 -3.84 4.84 -9.58
C ASP A 91 -2.90 3.82 -10.19
N LEU A 92 -2.25 2.98 -9.38
CA LEU A 92 -1.44 1.87 -9.86
C LEU A 92 -2.25 0.97 -10.80
N MET A 93 -3.43 0.52 -10.36
CA MET A 93 -4.28 -0.38 -11.16
C MET A 93 -4.81 0.29 -12.43
N ILE A 94 -5.21 1.57 -12.35
CA ILE A 94 -5.67 2.34 -13.51
C ILE A 94 -4.57 2.44 -14.55
N ASN A 95 -3.35 2.77 -14.14
CA ASN A 95 -2.24 2.98 -15.07
C ASN A 95 -1.74 1.66 -15.67
N ILE A 96 -1.68 0.57 -14.89
CA ILE A 96 -1.39 -0.77 -15.44
C ILE A 96 -2.45 -1.16 -16.48
N THR A 97 -3.73 -0.94 -16.16
CA THR A 97 -4.84 -1.23 -17.08
C THR A 97 -4.76 -0.41 -18.35
N LYS A 98 -4.56 0.90 -18.23
CA LYS A 98 -4.39 1.80 -19.37
C LYS A 98 -3.24 1.37 -20.26
N ALA A 99 -2.07 1.14 -19.69
CA ALA A 99 -0.90 0.68 -20.45
C ALA A 99 -1.19 -0.61 -21.21
N TYR A 100 -1.79 -1.59 -20.55
CA TYR A 100 -2.09 -2.89 -21.15
C TYR A 100 -3.10 -2.81 -22.28
N THR A 101 -4.15 -1.97 -22.14
CA THR A 101 -5.19 -1.80 -23.16
C THR A 101 -4.70 -1.11 -24.43
N ILE A 102 -3.58 -0.38 -24.38
CA ILE A 102 -3.02 0.27 -25.55
C ILE A 102 -2.19 -0.75 -26.33
N TRP A 103 -2.67 -1.13 -27.51
CA TRP A 103 -1.89 -1.85 -28.52
C TRP A 103 -1.31 -0.83 -29.50
N ALA A 104 -0.03 -0.51 -29.36
CA ALA A 104 0.58 0.55 -30.15
C ALA A 104 0.75 0.15 -31.62
N THR A 105 0.17 0.93 -32.51
CA THR A 105 0.31 0.83 -33.98
C THR A 105 1.11 1.98 -34.57
N CYS A 106 1.26 3.07 -33.81
CA CYS A 106 2.09 4.23 -34.13
C CYS A 106 2.93 4.67 -32.93
N LYS A 107 3.89 5.57 -33.15
CA LYS A 107 4.77 6.10 -32.10
C LYS A 107 4.03 6.79 -30.97
N THR A 108 2.99 7.56 -31.28
CA THR A 108 2.21 8.30 -30.27
C THR A 108 1.53 7.35 -29.28
N GLU A 109 0.88 6.29 -29.77
CA GLU A 109 0.27 5.27 -28.90
C GLU A 109 1.31 4.53 -28.05
N ALA A 110 2.49 4.26 -28.61
CA ALA A 110 3.60 3.65 -27.87
C ALA A 110 4.10 4.55 -26.74
N GLU A 111 4.13 5.87 -26.96
CA GLU A 111 4.48 6.86 -25.95
C GLU A 111 3.40 6.98 -24.87
N GLU A 112 2.11 7.00 -25.24
CA GLU A 112 1.02 6.97 -24.26
C GLU A 112 1.07 5.74 -23.35
N ARG A 113 1.33 4.56 -23.94
CA ARG A 113 1.55 3.33 -23.18
C ARG A 113 2.75 3.45 -22.24
N ARG A 114 3.86 4.02 -22.71
CA ARG A 114 5.06 4.25 -21.90
C ARG A 114 4.77 5.14 -20.70
N ILE A 115 4.06 6.25 -20.92
CA ILE A 115 3.67 7.19 -19.87
C ILE A 115 2.81 6.48 -18.81
N ALA A 116 1.86 5.64 -19.23
CA ALA A 116 1.05 4.86 -18.29
C ALA A 116 1.90 3.86 -17.48
N GLN A 117 2.88 3.20 -18.09
CA GLN A 117 3.82 2.34 -17.35
C GLN A 117 4.66 3.13 -16.35
N ASP A 118 5.15 4.31 -16.74
CA ASP A 118 5.94 5.17 -15.86
C ASP A 118 5.12 5.70 -14.68
N ARG A 119 3.84 6.03 -14.91
CA ARG A 119 2.91 6.39 -13.84
C ARG A 119 2.62 5.22 -12.90
N ALA A 120 2.51 3.99 -13.41
CA ALA A 120 2.39 2.80 -12.57
C ALA A 120 3.62 2.60 -11.68
N ILE A 121 4.83 2.77 -12.24
CA ILE A 121 6.08 2.72 -11.46
C ILE A 121 6.09 3.83 -10.40
N ALA A 122 5.73 5.06 -10.76
CA ALA A 122 5.67 6.18 -9.82
C ALA A 122 4.67 5.92 -8.68
N ALA A 123 3.52 5.29 -8.98
CA ALA A 123 2.57 4.89 -7.94
C ALA A 123 3.17 3.89 -6.95
N CYS A 124 3.98 2.93 -7.41
CA CYS A 124 4.72 2.02 -6.51
C CYS A 124 5.72 2.76 -5.63
N GLU A 125 6.48 3.71 -6.19
CA GLU A 125 7.45 4.51 -5.42
C GLU A 125 6.74 5.39 -4.38
N ASN A 126 5.62 6.02 -4.74
CA ASN A 126 4.78 6.79 -3.81
C ASN A 126 4.21 5.91 -2.69
N LEU A 127 3.84 4.67 -3.01
CA LEU A 127 3.37 3.72 -2.01
C LEU A 127 4.47 3.39 -0.98
N LEU A 128 5.73 3.25 -1.40
CA LEU A 128 6.85 3.09 -0.48
C LEU A 128 6.96 4.30 0.47
N LYS A 129 6.84 5.52 -0.05
CA LYS A 129 6.91 6.75 0.76
C LYS A 129 5.79 6.84 1.79
N GLU A 130 4.56 6.46 1.43
CA GLU A 130 3.45 6.41 2.38
C GLU A 130 3.64 5.35 3.47
N LEU A 131 4.23 4.20 3.13
CA LEU A 131 4.56 3.17 4.12
C LEU A 131 5.69 3.62 5.06
N GLU A 132 6.72 4.29 4.55
CA GLU A 132 7.78 4.91 5.36
C GLU A 132 7.19 5.93 6.34
N LEU A 133 6.34 6.84 5.85
CA LEU A 133 5.66 7.81 6.69
C LEU A 133 4.81 7.14 7.76
N ALA A 134 4.03 6.11 7.40
CA ALA A 134 3.21 5.36 8.36
C ALA A 134 4.06 4.71 9.46
N VAL A 135 5.24 4.18 9.13
CA VAL A 135 6.18 3.62 10.12
C VAL A 135 6.81 4.71 10.99
N GLU A 136 7.09 5.89 10.44
CA GLU A 136 7.68 7.02 11.16
C GLU A 136 6.71 7.65 12.17
N VAL A 137 5.43 7.78 11.79
CA VAL A 137 4.44 8.54 12.59
C VAL A 137 3.50 7.68 13.42
N LEU A 138 3.38 6.38 13.14
CA LEU A 138 2.49 5.47 13.89
C LEU A 138 3.29 4.50 14.75
N PRO A 139 2.72 4.00 15.86
CA PRO A 139 3.38 3.04 16.76
C PRO A 139 3.24 1.61 16.19
N VAL A 140 3.70 1.43 14.95
CA VAL A 140 3.60 0.19 14.20
C VAL A 140 4.93 -0.55 14.18
N ASP A 141 4.84 -1.85 13.94
CA ASP A 141 6.01 -2.71 13.84
C ASP A 141 6.56 -2.70 12.41
N ALA A 142 7.71 -2.05 12.22
CA ALA A 142 8.35 -1.89 10.91
C ALA A 142 8.65 -3.23 10.23
N GLU A 143 8.96 -4.30 10.99
CA GLU A 143 9.25 -5.61 10.41
C GLU A 143 8.03 -6.18 9.67
N LYS A 144 6.82 -5.86 10.13
CA LYS A 144 5.58 -6.29 9.46
C LYS A 144 5.37 -5.60 8.12
N TYR A 145 5.98 -4.44 7.92
CA TYR A 145 5.90 -3.68 6.68
C TYR A 145 6.80 -4.24 5.58
N MET A 146 7.88 -4.94 5.95
CA MET A 146 8.87 -5.48 5.00
C MET A 146 8.27 -6.42 3.97
N ASN A 147 7.25 -7.19 4.34
CA ASN A 147 6.53 -8.05 3.39
C ASN A 147 5.84 -7.25 2.28
N TYR A 148 5.30 -6.08 2.61
CA TYR A 148 4.67 -5.20 1.63
C TYR A 148 5.71 -4.48 0.79
N VAL A 149 6.79 -3.99 1.40
CA VAL A 149 7.93 -3.39 0.69
C VAL A 149 8.45 -4.35 -0.37
N GLY A 150 8.72 -5.61 -0.03
CA GLY A 150 9.20 -6.61 -0.99
C GLY A 150 8.22 -6.89 -2.14
N LEU A 151 6.90 -6.83 -1.90
CA LEU A 151 5.89 -6.94 -2.96
C LEU A 151 5.92 -5.73 -3.91
N ILE A 152 6.15 -4.53 -3.37
CA ILE A 152 6.22 -3.28 -4.14
C ILE A 152 7.51 -3.24 -4.97
N GLU A 153 8.65 -3.58 -4.38
CA GLU A 153 9.93 -3.66 -5.10
C GLU A 153 9.88 -4.68 -6.24
N ARG A 154 9.23 -5.83 -6.00
CA ARG A 154 8.97 -6.81 -7.05
C ARG A 154 8.09 -6.22 -8.15
N GLU A 155 7.04 -5.48 -7.81
CA GLU A 155 6.17 -4.83 -8.80
C GLU A 155 6.96 -3.84 -9.66
N ILE A 156 7.79 -3.00 -9.03
CA ILE A 156 8.68 -2.06 -9.73
C ILE A 156 9.59 -2.80 -10.73
N ALA A 157 10.19 -3.91 -10.31
CA ALA A 157 11.05 -4.72 -11.18
C ALA A 157 10.27 -5.32 -12.36
N LEU A 158 9.06 -5.84 -12.12
CA LEU A 158 8.19 -6.40 -13.15
C LEU A 158 7.75 -5.33 -14.16
N LEU A 159 7.32 -4.16 -13.69
CA LEU A 159 6.92 -3.04 -14.55
C LEU A 159 8.09 -2.49 -15.38
N LYS A 160 9.28 -2.35 -14.78
CA LYS A 160 10.51 -1.97 -15.51
C LYS A 160 10.88 -3.02 -16.57
N GLY A 161 10.70 -4.30 -16.27
CA GLY A 161 10.90 -5.41 -17.20
C GLY A 161 9.92 -5.35 -18.38
N TRP A 162 8.64 -5.13 -18.10
CA TRP A 162 7.58 -4.97 -19.10
C TRP A 162 7.86 -3.78 -20.03
N ARG A 163 8.22 -2.62 -19.47
CA ARG A 163 8.72 -1.45 -20.21
C ARG A 163 9.85 -1.80 -21.18
N LYS A 164 10.81 -2.61 -20.74
CA LYS A 164 11.99 -2.95 -21.54
C LYS A 164 11.62 -3.89 -22.69
N ALA A 165 10.67 -4.79 -22.48
CA ALA A 165 10.17 -5.70 -23.51
C ALA A 165 9.50 -4.94 -24.67
N ASP A 166 8.73 -3.89 -24.36
CA ASP A 166 8.06 -3.05 -25.37
C ASP A 166 9.04 -2.39 -26.35
N ASN A 167 10.29 -2.13 -25.94
CA ASN A 167 11.31 -1.55 -26.83
C ASN A 167 11.58 -2.40 -28.08
N LYS A 168 11.38 -3.72 -28.01
CA LYS A 168 11.55 -4.59 -29.18
C LYS A 168 10.41 -4.42 -30.18
N HIS A 169 9.19 -4.27 -29.69
CA HIS A 169 7.99 -4.05 -30.51
C HIS A 169 8.02 -2.68 -31.17
N ASN A 170 8.44 -1.65 -30.43
CA ASN A 170 8.40 -0.26 -30.89
C ASN A 170 9.39 0.07 -32.01
N LYS A 171 10.40 -0.76 -32.28
CA LYS A 171 11.43 -0.53 -33.32
C LYS A 171 10.86 -0.40 -34.73
N ASN A 172 9.71 -1.04 -34.97
CA ASN A 172 9.11 -1.12 -36.30
C ASN A 172 7.89 -0.20 -36.46
N LEU A 173 7.60 0.63 -35.45
CA LEU A 173 6.50 1.58 -35.53
C LEU A 173 6.89 2.75 -36.45
N LYS A 174 5.99 3.07 -37.39
CA LYS A 174 6.15 4.19 -38.32
C LYS A 174 6.10 5.52 -37.57
#